data_AF-A0A1J4WI07-F1
#
_entry.id   AF-A0A1J4WI07-F1
#
_cell.length_a   1.000
_cell.length_b   1.000
_cell.length_c   1.000
_cell.angle_alpha   90.00
_cell.angle_beta   90.00
_cell.angle_gamma   90.00
#
_symmetry.space_group_name_H-M   'P 1'
#
loop_
_entity.id
_entity.type
_entity.pdbx_description
1 polymer ?
#
loop_
_entity_poly.entity_id
_entity_poly.type
_entity_poly.pdbx_seq_one_letter_code
_entity_poly.pdbx_strand_id
1 'polypeptide(L)'
;MGKEVNWKKWEIIFELLVFGIIIGIAEDLIAIKIATGEPITLKIVGIVILIAIPFAVLGEVVFDRIDFAEFLRKIFERKVENK
;
A
#
# COMPACT_ATOMS: atom_id res chain seq x y z
N MET A 1 -12.27 -32.14 5.61
CA MET A 1 -12.46 -30.76 6.10
C MET A 1 -11.98 -29.80 5.02
N GLY A 2 -12.86 -29.42 4.08
CA GLY A 2 -12.52 -28.42 3.07
C GLY A 2 -12.45 -27.06 3.75
N LYS A 3 -11.32 -26.37 3.66
CA LYS A 3 -11.22 -24.97 4.09
C LYS A 3 -12.16 -24.17 3.20
N GLU A 4 -13.23 -23.61 3.77
CA GLU A 4 -14.05 -22.62 3.06
C GLU A 4 -13.16 -21.42 2.78
N VAL A 5 -12.68 -21.31 1.53
CA VAL A 5 -11.95 -20.15 1.05
C VAL A 5 -12.94 -19.00 1.03
N ASN A 6 -12.73 -18.00 1.89
CA ASN A 6 -13.54 -16.79 1.90
C ASN A 6 -13.11 -15.90 0.73
N TRP A 7 -13.63 -16.19 -0.47
CA TRP A 7 -13.30 -15.52 -1.72
C TRP A 7 -13.41 -13.99 -1.64
N LYS A 8 -14.37 -13.48 -0.85
CA LYS A 8 -14.56 -12.04 -0.63
C LYS A 8 -13.35 -11.36 0.03
N LYS A 9 -12.64 -12.06 0.93
CA LYS A 9 -11.44 -11.51 1.56
C LYS A 9 -10.28 -11.40 0.56
N TRP A 10 -10.15 -12.38 -0.32
CA TRP A 10 -9.11 -12.37 -1.36
C TRP A 10 -9.36 -11.31 -2.41
N GLU A 11 -10.61 -11.03 -2.78
CA GLU A 11 -10.96 -9.93 -3.68
C GLU A 11 -10.52 -8.57 -3.10
N ILE A 12 -10.84 -8.30 -1.83
CA ILE A 12 -10.47 -7.05 -1.16
C ILE A 12 -8.94 -6.91 -1.07
N ILE A 13 -8.23 -7.99 -0.69
CA ILE A 13 -6.77 -7.99 -0.61
C ILE A 13 -6.14 -7.71 -1.97
N PHE A 14 -6.68 -8.30 -3.03
CA PHE A 14 -6.17 -8.10 -4.38
C PHE A 14 -6.44 -6.68 -4.87
N GLU A 15 -7.61 -6.11 -4.56
CA GLU A 15 -7.94 -4.72 -4.86
C GLU A 15 -7.01 -3.74 -4.14
N LEU A 16 -6.74 -3.96 -2.85
CA LEU A 16 -5.82 -3.14 -2.06
C LEU A 16 -4.38 -3.25 -2.56
N LEU A 17 -3.93 -4.45 -2.90
CA LEU A 17 -2.60 -4.68 -3.45
C LEU A 17 -2.43 -3.96 -4.80
N VAL A 18 -3.38 -4.12 -5.72
CA VAL A 18 -3.33 -3.47 -7.04
C VAL A 18 -3.39 -1.95 -6.89
N PHE A 19 -4.25 -1.43 -6.01
CA PHE A 19 -4.33 -0.01 -5.73
C PHE A 19 -3.03 0.53 -5.13
N GLY A 20 -2.46 -0.18 -4.14
CA GLY A 20 -1.20 0.16 -3.51
C GLY A 20 -0.03 0.20 -4.50
N ILE A 21 0.02 -0.74 -5.44
CA ILE A 21 1.03 -0.74 -6.52
C ILE A 21 0.84 0.48 -7.43
N ILE A 22 -0.38 0.76 -7.88
CA ILE A 22 -0.65 1.88 -8.79
C ILE A 22 -0.31 3.22 -8.13
N ILE A 23 -0.78 3.42 -6.88
CA ILE A 23 -0.52 4.64 -6.12
C ILE A 23 0.97 4.77 -5.80
N GLY A 24 1.62 3.70 -5.33
CA GLY A 24 3.06 3.72 -5.02
C GLY A 24 3.92 4.07 -6.23
N ILE A 25 3.64 3.47 -7.39
CA ILE A 25 4.35 3.83 -8.63
C ILE A 25 4.11 5.29 -9.01
N ALA A 26 2.86 5.76 -8.94
CA ALA A 26 2.54 7.15 -9.29
C ALA A 26 3.24 8.14 -8.37
N GLU A 27 3.20 7.90 -7.06
CA GLU A 27 3.87 8.71 -6.04
C GLU A 27 5.39 8.75 -6.28
N ASP A 28 6.03 7.60 -6.45
CA ASP A 28 7.47 7.49 -6.66
C ASP A 28 7.91 8.23 -7.92
N LEU A 29 7.16 8.11 -9.01
CA LEU A 29 7.46 8.81 -10.26
C LEU A 29 7.31 10.34 -10.09
N ILE A 30 6.26 10.80 -9.41
CA ILE A 30 6.08 12.23 -9.09
C ILE A 30 7.22 12.74 -8.22
N ALA A 31 7.57 11.98 -7.17
CA ALA A 31 8.65 12.33 -6.26
C ALA A 31 10.00 12.44 -6.98
N ILE A 32 10.33 11.46 -7.83
CA ILE A 32 11.56 11.50 -8.64
C ILE A 32 11.53 12.73 -9.56
N LYS A 33 10.42 12.99 -10.25
CA LYS A 33 10.32 14.12 -11.17
C LYS A 33 10.51 15.47 -10.46
N ILE A 34 9.88 15.64 -9.31
CA ILE A 34 9.94 16.88 -8.54
C ILE A 34 11.30 17.05 -7.85
N ALA A 35 11.83 15.97 -7.25
CA ALA A 35 13.07 16.04 -6.47
C ALA A 35 14.32 16.17 -7.35
N THR A 36 14.33 15.52 -8.52
CA THR A 36 15.51 15.49 -9.40
C THR A 36 15.41 16.45 -10.58
N GLY A 37 14.21 16.85 -11.00
CA GLY A 37 13.97 17.63 -12.21
C GLY A 37 14.18 16.86 -13.53
N GLU A 38 14.79 15.68 -13.48
CA GLU A 38 15.16 14.86 -14.65
C GLU A 38 13.93 14.29 -15.38
N PRO A 39 14.03 13.98 -16.69
CA PRO A 39 12.96 13.31 -17.41
C PRO A 39 12.78 11.87 -16.93
N ILE A 40 11.53 11.42 -16.87
CA ILE A 40 11.23 10.03 -16.53
C ILE A 40 11.57 9.14 -17.72
N THR A 41 12.60 8.31 -17.56
CA THR A 41 13.01 7.32 -18.55
C THR A 41 12.35 5.97 -18.27
N LEU A 42 12.25 5.11 -19.29
CA LEU A 42 11.75 3.74 -19.14
C LEU A 42 12.55 2.93 -18.10
N LYS A 43 13.85 3.24 -17.93
CA LYS A 43 14.69 2.64 -16.89
C LYS A 43 14.21 3.02 -15.49
N ILE A 44 13.87 4.29 -15.26
CA ILE A 44 13.32 4.77 -13.99
C ILE A 44 11.99 4.08 -13.70
N VAL A 45 11.09 4.04 -14.68
CA VAL A 45 9.78 3.37 -14.55
C VAL A 45 9.96 1.90 -14.18
N GLY A 46 10.86 1.18 -14.86
CA GLY A 46 11.16 -0.21 -14.55
C GLY A 46 11.69 -0.43 -13.13
N ILE A 47 12.58 0.45 -12.65
CA ILE A 47 13.11 0.39 -11.27
C ILE A 47 11.99 0.63 -10.26
N VAL A 48 11.17 1.66 -10.47
CA VAL A 48 10.04 1.99 -9.58
C VAL A 48 9.07 0.82 -9.50
N ILE A 49 8.66 0.24 -10.64
CA ILE A 49 7.76 -0.93 -10.65
C ILE A 49 8.38 -2.11 -9.89
N LEU A 50 9.66 -2.40 -10.13
CA LEU A 50 10.35 -3.53 -9.50
C LEU A 50 10.41 -3.39 -7.96
N ILE A 51 10.51 -2.16 -7.46
CA ILE A 51 10.54 -1.86 -6.02
C ILE A 51 9.12 -1.78 -5.46
N ALA A 52 8.19 -1.11 -6.14
CA ALA A 52 6.83 -0.91 -5.64
C ALA A 52 6.09 -2.24 -5.39
N ILE A 53 6.31 -3.26 -6.23
CA ILE A 53 5.66 -4.58 -6.09
C ILE A 53 5.99 -5.26 -4.74
N PRO A 54 7.26 -5.52 -4.36
CA PRO A 54 7.57 -6.14 -3.08
C PRO A 54 7.13 -5.28 -1.90
N PHE A 55 7.20 -3.95 -1.99
CA PHE A 55 6.72 -3.08 -0.91
C PHE A 55 5.20 -3.09 -0.76
N ALA A 56 4.44 -3.15 -1.86
CA ALA A 56 3.00 -3.27 -1.81
C ALA A 56 2.56 -4.62 -1.22
N VAL A 57 3.26 -5.72 -1.58
CA VAL A 57 3.01 -7.04 -0.97
C VAL A 57 3.34 -7.04 0.52
N LEU A 58 4.47 -6.44 0.92
CA LEU A 58 4.83 -6.30 2.33
C LEU A 58 3.81 -5.43 3.08
N GLY A 59 3.35 -4.34 2.47
CA GLY A 59 2.27 -3.50 3.00
C GLY A 59 1.02 -4.32 3.26
N GLU A 60 0.52 -5.03 2.25
CA GLU A 60 -0.66 -5.89 2.39
C GLU A 60 -0.49 -6.93 3.51
N VAL A 61 0.62 -7.67 3.54
CA VAL A 61 0.88 -8.71 4.55
C VAL A 61 1.05 -8.13 5.95
N VAL A 62 1.66 -6.96 6.09
CA VAL A 62 1.85 -6.30 7.40
C VAL A 62 0.54 -5.67 7.88
N PHE A 63 -0.21 -5.01 7.00
CA PHE A 63 -1.50 -4.40 7.30
C PHE A 63 -2.63 -5.44 7.49
N ASP A 64 -2.52 -6.65 6.95
CA ASP A 64 -3.45 -7.75 7.30
C ASP A 64 -3.20 -8.28 8.72
N ARG A 65 -1.97 -8.19 9.22
CA ARG A 65 -1.59 -8.65 10.58
C ARG A 65 -1.92 -7.62 11.66
N ILE A 66 -1.81 -6.34 11.31
CA ILE A 66 -2.10 -5.22 12.21
C ILE A 66 -3.50 -4.78 11.83
N ASP A 67 -4.51 -5.00 12.69
CA ASP A 67 -5.86 -4.46 12.46
C ASP A 67 -5.78 -2.92 12.50
N PHE A 68 -5.35 -2.34 11.38
CA PHE A 68 -4.91 -0.96 11.29
C PHE A 68 -6.10 -0.03 11.53
N ALA A 69 -7.30 -0.50 11.18
CA ALA A 69 -8.55 0.16 11.52
C ALA A 69 -8.74 0.26 13.04
N GLU A 70 -8.49 -0.82 13.78
CA GLU A 70 -8.58 -0.83 15.24
C GLU A 70 -7.46 0.01 15.88
N PHE A 71 -6.24 -0.05 15.33
CA PHE A 71 -5.10 0.78 15.77
C PHE A 71 -5.35 2.28 15.56
N LEU A 72 -5.84 2.67 14.39
CA LEU A 72 -6.20 4.06 14.06
C LEU A 72 -7.38 4.53 14.90
N ARG A 73 -8.39 3.69 15.12
CA ARG A 73 -9.52 4.01 16.01
C ARG A 73 -9.04 4.27 17.43
N LYS A 74 -8.14 3.42 17.94
CA LYS A 74 -7.57 3.56 19.29
C LYS A 74 -6.69 4.80 19.44
N ILE A 75 -5.97 5.22 18.39
CA ILE A 75 -5.20 6.48 18.39
C ILE A 75 -6.14 7.69 18.31
N PHE A 76 -7.19 7.63 17.49
CA PHE A 76 -8.14 8.72 17.31
C PHE A 76 -9.00 8.97 18.56
N GLU A 77 -9.53 7.91 19.18
CA GLU A 77 -10.30 7.98 20.44
C GLU A 77 -9.45 8.59 21.58
N ARG A 78 -8.16 8.21 21.69
CA ARG A 78 -7.24 8.78 22.69
C ARG A 78 -6.99 10.28 22.53
N LYS A 79 -7.22 10.83 21.33
CA LYS A 79 -7.05 12.24 21.01
C LYS A 79 -8.30 13.06 21.33
N VAL A 80 -9.48 12.43 21.33
CA VAL A 80 -10.77 13.04 21.72
C VAL A 80 -10.88 13.17 23.24
N GLU A 81 -10.32 12.22 24.00
CA GLU A 81 -10.37 12.22 25.47
C GLU A 81 -9.40 13.21 26.13
N ASN A 82 -8.38 13.70 25.41
CA ASN A 82 -7.39 14.68 25.88
C ASN A 82 -7.69 16.13 25.45
N LYS A 83 -8.92 16.43 25.05
CA LYS A 83 -9.37 17.76 24.63
C LYS A 83 -10.59 18.19 25.42
#